data_AF-A0A951ASQ0-F1
#
_entry.id   AF-A0A951ASQ0-F1
#
_cell.length_a   1.000
_cell.length_b   1.000
_cell.length_c   1.000
_cell.angle_alpha   90.00
_cell.angle_beta   90.00
_cell.angle_gamma   90.00
#
_symmetry.space_group_name_H-M   'P 1'
#
loop_
_entity.id
_entity.type
_entity.pdbx_description
1 polymer ?
#
loop_
_entity_poly.entity_id
_entity_poly.type
_entity_poly.pdbx_seq_one_letter_code
_entity_poly.pdbx_strand_id
1 'polypeptide(L)'
;AEDAGKLKSLMEIVIGRLAKRKIDLRNVERKDPAISPLGHARQEIHLKQGLEGDKAKEIIKAIKTFNAKVQSQLQDRQIRVIGKKRDELQTVIQFLRSEDFGVGLSFRNFRD
;
A
#
# COMPACT_ATOMS: atom_id res chain seq x y z
N ALA A 1 -10.75 20.96 -12.08
CA ALA A 1 -9.95 22.20 -12.09
C ALA A 1 -10.28 22.98 -13.33
N GLU A 2 -10.24 24.31 -13.28
CA GLU A 2 -10.55 25.17 -14.45
C GLU A 2 -9.48 25.10 -15.54
N ASP A 3 -8.24 24.76 -15.18
CA ASP A 3 -7.11 24.59 -16.08
C ASP A 3 -6.13 23.51 -15.54
N ALA A 4 -5.17 23.11 -16.37
CA ALA A 4 -4.17 22.09 -16.03
C ALA A 4 -3.17 22.53 -14.93
N GLY A 5 -2.90 23.83 -14.80
CA GLY A 5 -1.99 24.37 -13.78
C GLY A 5 -2.58 24.31 -12.37
N LYS A 6 -3.85 24.70 -12.23
CA LYS A 6 -4.64 24.54 -11.01
C LYS A 6 -4.80 23.06 -10.64
N LEU A 7 -4.95 22.17 -11.62
CA LEU A 7 -5.01 20.73 -11.37
C LEU A 7 -3.74 20.21 -10.68
N LYS A 8 -2.57 20.61 -11.17
CA LYS A 8 -1.28 20.22 -10.57
C LYS A 8 -1.15 20.73 -9.13
N SER A 9 -1.53 21.99 -8.89
CA SER A 9 -1.51 22.60 -7.55
C SER A 9 -2.45 21.88 -6.56
N LEU A 10 -3.66 21.56 -7.01
CA LEU A 10 -4.62 20.77 -6.22
C LEU A 10 -4.06 19.37 -5.91
N MET A 11 -3.38 18.76 -6.87
CA MET A 11 -2.78 17.45 -6.71
C MET A 11 -1.66 17.45 -5.66
N GLU A 12 -0.80 18.46 -5.67
CA GLU A 12 0.24 18.63 -4.64
C GLU A 12 -0.36 18.78 -3.23
N ILE A 13 -1.45 19.55 -3.08
CA ILE A 13 -2.15 19.68 -1.81
C ILE A 13 -2.73 18.34 -1.34
N VAL A 14 -3.34 17.58 -2.26
CA VAL A 14 -3.89 16.25 -1.95
C VAL A 14 -2.80 15.29 -1.51
N ILE A 15 -1.70 15.19 -2.25
CA ILE A 15 -0.54 14.35 -1.91
C ILE A 15 0.04 14.76 -0.55
N GLY A 16 0.22 16.06 -0.32
CA GLY A 16 0.71 16.58 0.97
C GLY A 16 -0.20 16.21 2.13
N ARG A 17 -1.53 16.25 1.93
CA ARG A 17 -2.51 15.82 2.94
C ARG A 17 -2.52 14.30 3.16
N LEU A 18 -2.27 13.49 2.13
CA LEU A 18 -2.13 12.03 2.26
C LEU A 18 -0.85 11.66 3.01
N ALA A 19 0.28 12.29 2.67
CA ALA A 19 1.55 12.09 3.35
C ALA A 19 1.48 12.48 4.83
N LYS A 20 0.84 13.61 5.16
CA LYS A 20 0.61 14.03 6.56
C LYS A 20 -0.19 13.01 7.38
N ARG A 21 -1.04 12.21 6.73
CA ARG A 21 -1.82 11.13 7.37
C ARG A 21 -1.08 9.78 7.40
N LYS A 22 0.21 9.76 7.05
CA LYS A 22 1.04 8.54 6.99
C LYS A 22 0.49 7.50 6.00
N ILE A 23 -0.19 7.95 4.95
CA ILE A 23 -0.60 7.08 3.84
C ILE A 23 0.60 6.94 2.91
N ASP A 24 1.01 5.70 2.66
CA ASP A 24 2.09 5.42 1.71
C ASP A 24 1.64 5.81 0.30
N LEU A 25 2.41 6.69 -0.35
CA LEU A 25 2.11 7.19 -1.68
C LEU A 25 2.20 6.10 -2.75
N ARG A 26 2.85 4.96 -2.46
CA ARG A 26 2.82 3.77 -3.32
C ARG A 26 1.43 3.18 -3.50
N ASN A 27 0.53 3.44 -2.55
CA ASN A 27 -0.87 3.02 -2.64
C ASN A 27 -1.74 4.01 -3.45
N VAL A 28 -1.17 5.10 -3.97
CA VAL A 28 -1.87 6.14 -4.71
C VAL A 28 -1.57 5.99 -6.19
N GLU A 29 -2.48 5.38 -6.92
CA GLU A 29 -2.42 5.29 -8.39
C GLU A 29 -3.05 6.53 -9.01
N ARG A 30 -2.30 7.18 -9.90
CA ARG A 30 -2.71 8.43 -10.56
C ARG A 30 -2.99 8.11 -12.01
N LYS A 31 -4.22 8.35 -12.46
CA LYS A 31 -4.53 8.29 -13.89
C LYS A 31 -4.12 9.57 -14.58
N ASP A 32 -4.05 9.51 -15.90
CA ASP A 32 -3.80 10.68 -16.73
C ASP A 32 -4.93 11.71 -16.57
N PRO A 33 -4.58 13.01 -16.60
CA PRO A 33 -5.57 14.07 -16.50
C PRO A 33 -6.46 14.09 -17.74
N ALA A 34 -7.77 13.97 -17.54
CA ALA A 34 -8.77 14.20 -18.58
C ALA A 34 -9.01 15.71 -18.71
N ILE A 35 -8.69 16.27 -19.87
CA ILE A 35 -8.93 17.68 -20.19
C ILE A 35 -10.15 17.74 -21.11
N SER A 36 -11.18 18.47 -20.70
CA SER A 36 -12.38 18.67 -21.50
C SER A 36 -12.12 19.69 -22.62
N PRO A 37 -12.89 19.64 -23.71
CA PRO A 37 -12.81 20.64 -24.78
C PRO A 37 -13.10 22.08 -24.30
N LEU A 38 -13.77 22.22 -23.15
CA LEU A 38 -14.09 23.50 -22.49
C LEU A 38 -12.97 23.97 -21.54
N GLY A 39 -11.83 23.27 -21.49
CA GLY A 39 -10.66 23.62 -20.67
C GLY A 39 -10.64 23.01 -19.27
N HIS A 40 -11.74 22.41 -18.82
CA HIS A 40 -11.81 21.79 -17.49
C HIS A 40 -10.93 20.54 -17.41
N ALA A 41 -10.02 20.51 -16.43
CA ALA A 41 -9.13 19.38 -16.19
C ALA A 41 -9.56 18.57 -14.97
N ARG A 42 -9.65 17.25 -15.10
CA ARG A 42 -9.99 16.30 -14.03
C ARG A 42 -8.94 15.19 -13.99
N GLN A 43 -8.44 14.86 -12.80
CA GLN A 43 -7.58 13.71 -12.60
C GLN A 43 -8.26 12.72 -11.66
N GLU A 44 -8.30 11.45 -12.06
CA GLU A 44 -8.79 10.37 -11.22
C GLU A 44 -7.62 9.77 -10.43
N ILE A 45 -7.85 9.53 -9.13
CA ILE A 45 -6.87 8.93 -8.23
C ILE A 45 -7.50 7.68 -7.64
N HIS A 46 -6.82 6.56 -7.81
CA HIS A 46 -7.22 5.27 -7.26
C HIS A 46 -6.36 4.98 -6.03
N LEU A 47 -7.02 4.73 -4.90
CA LEU A 47 -6.36 4.35 -3.65
C LEU A 47 -6.42 2.83 -3.53
N LYS A 48 -5.25 2.19 -3.61
CA LYS A 48 -5.12 0.75 -3.36
C LYS A 48 -5.24 0.51 -1.87
N GLN A 49 -6.36 -0.08 -1.46
CA GLN A 49 -6.63 -0.43 -0.07
C GLN A 49 -6.77 -1.95 0.10
N GLY A 50 -5.95 -2.48 1.01
CA GLY A 50 -5.88 -3.91 1.28
C GLY A 50 -4.94 -4.64 0.32
N LEU A 51 -4.64 -5.88 0.67
CA LEU A 51 -3.85 -6.77 -0.17
C LEU A 51 -4.82 -7.56 -1.04
N GLU A 52 -4.86 -7.25 -2.33
CA GLU A 52 -5.61 -8.03 -3.30
C GLU A 52 -4.98 -9.42 -3.49
N GLY A 53 -5.79 -10.41 -3.86
CA GLY A 53 -5.44 -11.82 -3.78
C GLY A 53 -4.10 -12.20 -4.41
N ASP A 54 -3.71 -11.58 -5.53
CA ASP A 54 -2.45 -11.88 -6.20
C ASP A 54 -1.24 -11.35 -5.43
N LYS A 55 -1.28 -10.09 -5.00
CA LYS A 55 -0.24 -9.49 -4.15
C LYS A 55 -0.19 -10.13 -2.76
N ALA A 56 -1.35 -10.51 -2.22
CA ALA A 56 -1.42 -11.22 -0.95
C ALA A 56 -0.77 -12.60 -1.04
N LYS A 57 -1.01 -13.35 -2.12
CA LYS A 57 -0.38 -14.65 -2.37
C LYS A 57 1.13 -14.53 -2.57
N GLU A 58 1.59 -13.49 -3.28
CA GLU A 58 3.01 -13.17 -3.46
C GLU A 58 3.70 -12.99 -2.09
N ILE A 59 3.14 -12.14 -1.23
CA ILE A 59 3.69 -11.90 0.12
C ILE A 59 3.65 -13.17 0.98
N ILE A 60 2.56 -13.94 0.94
CA ILE A 60 2.46 -15.21 1.68
C ILE A 60 3.54 -16.21 1.23
N LYS A 61 3.81 -16.29 -0.08
CA LYS A 61 4.88 -17.14 -0.61
C LYS A 61 6.26 -16.63 -0.14
N ALA A 62 6.50 -15.32 -0.21
CA ALA A 62 7.74 -14.71 0.25
C ALA A 62 8.01 -15.00 1.74
N ILE A 63 7.00 -14.83 2.61
CA ILE A 63 7.10 -15.13 4.05
C ILE A 63 7.44 -16.61 4.27
N LYS A 64 6.77 -17.53 3.57
CA LYS A 64 7.01 -18.98 3.69
C LYS A 64 8.42 -19.37 3.24
N THR A 65 8.92 -18.78 2.16
CA THR A 65 10.28 -19.03 1.65
C THR A 65 11.34 -18.48 2.61
N PHE A 66 11.09 -17.32 3.21
CA PHE A 66 12.03 -16.67 4.12
C PHE A 66 12.09 -17.36 5.50
N ASN A 67 10.95 -17.71 6.08
CA ASN A 67 10.90 -18.29 7.42
C ASN A 67 9.74 -19.29 7.59
N ALA A 68 10.04 -20.58 7.39
CA ALA A 68 9.07 -21.67 7.52
C ALA A 68 8.51 -21.89 8.93
N LYS A 69 9.08 -21.25 9.97
CA LYS A 69 8.59 -21.37 11.36
C LYS A 69 7.35 -20.54 11.65
N VAL A 70 7.06 -19.55 10.80
CA VAL A 70 5.94 -18.63 10.95
C VAL A 70 4.85 -19.00 9.96
N GLN A 71 3.61 -19.07 10.42
CA GLN A 71 2.44 -19.32 9.56
C GLN A 71 1.82 -18.00 9.11
N SER A 72 1.52 -17.88 7.82
CA SER A 72 0.84 -16.71 7.23
C SER A 72 -0.48 -17.13 6.58
N GLN A 73 -1.57 -16.46 6.91
CA GLN A 73 -2.91 -16.71 6.38
C GLN A 73 -3.52 -15.42 5.83
N LEU A 74 -4.20 -15.50 4.69
CA LEU A 74 -5.01 -14.40 4.16
C LEU A 74 -6.36 -14.37 4.88
N GLN A 75 -6.69 -13.27 5.53
CA GLN A 75 -7.99 -12.98 6.14
C GLN A 75 -8.56 -11.74 5.47
N ASP A 76 -9.63 -11.92 4.70
CA ASP A 76 -10.25 -10.89 3.87
C ASP A 76 -9.23 -10.19 2.94
N ARG A 77 -8.74 -9.01 3.35
CA ARG A 77 -7.76 -8.20 2.61
C ARG A 77 -6.50 -7.91 3.44
N GLN A 78 -6.24 -8.72 4.46
CA GLN A 78 -5.11 -8.62 5.38
C GLN A 78 -4.40 -9.96 5.52
N ILE A 79 -3.08 -9.93 5.71
CA ILE A 79 -2.32 -11.15 6.01
C ILE A 79 -2.10 -11.21 7.50
N ARG A 80 -2.61 -12.27 8.14
CA ARG A 80 -2.30 -12.60 9.53
C ARG A 80 -1.04 -13.46 9.56
N VAL A 81 -0.07 -13.03 10.35
CA VAL A 81 1.19 -13.73 10.58
C VAL A 81 1.19 -14.23 12.03
N ILE A 82 1.40 -15.54 12.22
CA ILE A 82 1.35 -16.24 13.51
C ILE A 82 2.67 -16.98 13.72
N GLY A 83 3.33 -16.74 14.83
CA GLY A 83 4.60 -17.37 15.19
C GLY A 83 4.67 -17.62 16.69
N LYS A 84 5.47 -18.61 17.11
CA LYS A 84 5.64 -18.95 18.54
C LYS A 84 6.58 -17.98 19.25
N LYS A 85 7.53 -17.37 18.52
CA LYS A 85 8.54 -16.47 19.06
C LYS A 85 8.34 -15.07 18.51
N ARG A 86 8.37 -14.07 19.39
CA ARG A 86 8.27 -12.65 19.01
C ARG A 86 9.44 -12.22 18.12
N ASP A 87 10.64 -12.75 18.35
CA ASP A 87 11.82 -12.44 17.54
C ASP A 87 11.62 -12.85 16.08
N GLU A 88 11.05 -14.03 15.82
CA GLU A 88 10.77 -14.50 14.47
C GLU A 88 9.75 -13.60 13.75
N LEU A 89 8.76 -13.07 14.47
CA LEU A 89 7.80 -12.10 13.94
C LEU A 89 8.48 -10.77 13.60
N GLN A 90 9.42 -10.30 14.42
CA GLN A 90 10.18 -9.08 14.12
C GLN A 90 11.09 -9.27 12.90
N THR A 91 11.74 -10.42 12.75
CA THR A 91 12.57 -10.72 11.57
C THR A 91 11.74 -10.73 10.29
N VAL A 92 10.53 -11.32 10.31
CA VAL A 92 9.61 -11.28 9.15
C VAL A 92 9.20 -9.84 8.82
N ILE A 93 8.96 -8.99 9.82
CA ILE A 93 8.63 -7.58 9.58
C ILE A 93 9.81 -6.83 8.94
N GLN A 94 11.05 -7.10 9.37
CA GLN A 94 12.23 -6.50 8.76
C GLN A 94 12.40 -6.95 7.31
N PHE A 95 12.24 -8.24 7.04
CA PHE A 95 12.28 -8.80 5.70
C PHE A 95 11.24 -8.16 4.77
N LEU A 96 9.99 -8.06 5.22
CA LEU A 96 8.91 -7.43 4.45
C LEU A 96 9.10 -5.92 4.25
N ARG A 97 9.93 -5.27 5.08
CA ARG A 97 10.31 -3.86 4.88
C ARG A 97 11.49 -3.69 3.93
N SER A 98 12.37 -4.69 3.82
CA SER A 98 13.51 -4.68 2.90
C SER A 98 13.13 -5.02 1.47
N GLU A 99 12.07 -5.80 1.26
CA GLU A 99 11.57 -6.12 -0.07
C GLU A 99 10.56 -5.08 -0.58
N ASP A 100 10.54 -4.86 -1.90
CA ASP A 100 9.56 -4.00 -2.56
C ASP A 100 8.49 -4.84 -3.27
N PHE A 101 7.29 -4.88 -2.68
CA PHE A 101 6.14 -5.56 -3.26
C PHE A 101 5.29 -4.64 -4.15
N GLY A 102 5.69 -3.37 -4.33
CA GLY A 102 4.92 -2.36 -5.04
C GLY A 102 3.66 -1.89 -4.30
N VAL A 103 3.54 -2.22 -3.01
CA VAL A 103 2.45 -1.81 -2.13
C VAL A 103 3.00 -1.35 -0.78
N GLY A 104 2.39 -0.30 -0.22
CA GLY A 104 2.74 0.18 1.11
C GLY A 104 2.23 -0.78 2.19
N LEU A 105 3.15 -1.52 2.82
CA LEU A 105 2.82 -2.46 3.89
C LEU A 105 2.68 -1.75 5.25
N SER A 106 1.62 -2.09 5.97
CA SER A 106 1.38 -1.65 7.34
C SER A 106 1.32 -2.86 8.26
N PHE A 107 2.10 -2.83 9.34
CA PHE A 107 2.08 -3.86 10.37
C PHE A 107 1.30 -3.34 11.58
N ARG A 108 0.18 -3.99 11.91
CA ARG A 108 -0.74 -3.57 12.98
C ARG A 108 -1.29 -4.80 13.70
N ASN A 109 -1.99 -4.60 14.82
CA ASN A 109 -2.69 -5.66 15.57
C ASN A 109 -1.74 -6.76 16.07
N PHE A 110 -0.66 -6.36 16.74
CA PHE A 110 0.21 -7.27 17.48
C PHE A 110 -0.59 -7.90 18.63
N ARG A 111 -0.50 -9.22 18.76
CA ARG A 111 -1.16 -10.00 19.80
C ARG A 111 -0.15 -10.94 20.44
N ASP A 112 -0.33 -11.18 21.73
CA ASP A 112 0.42 -12.15 22.52
C ASP A 112 -0.17 -13.57 22.38
#